data_AF-A0A1G8H4T6-F1
#
_entry.id   AF-A0A1G8H4T6-F1
#
_cell.length_a   1.000
_cell.length_b   1.000
_cell.length_c   1.000
_cell.angle_alpha   90.00
_cell.angle_beta   90.00
_cell.angle_gamma   90.00
#
_symmetry.space_group_name_H-M   'P 1'
#
loop_
_entity.id
_entity.type
_entity.pdbx_description
1 polymer ?
#
loop_
_entity_poly.entity_id
_entity_poly.type
_entity_poly.pdbx_seq_one_letter_code
_entity_poly.pdbx_strand_id
1 'polypeptide(L)' 'MGDGELQEGQVWEAAMSAGNFKLGNLVAIIDNNKVTVDGNTEELMNINPGILPGI' A
#
# COMPACT_ATOMS: atom_id res chain seq x y z
N MET A 1 1.73 -8.43 2.03
CA MET A 1 0.94 -7.63 1.09
C MET A 1 1.89 -7.07 0.06
N GLY A 2 1.49 -6.97 -1.20
CA GLY A 2 2.27 -6.29 -2.24
C GLY A 2 2.12 -4.77 -2.14
N ASP A 3 3.08 -4.03 -2.68
CA ASP A 3 2.99 -2.59 -2.90
C ASP A 3 1.83 -2.20 -3.84
N GLY A 4 1.53 -3.02 -4.85
CA GLY A 4 0.35 -2.84 -5.70
C GLY A 4 -0.98 -2.97 -4.93
N GLU A 5 -1.07 -3.88 -3.96
CA GLU A 5 -2.29 -4.08 -3.17
C GLU A 5 -2.63 -2.86 -2.30
N LEU A 6 -1.66 -2.00 -1.99
CA LEU A 6 -1.88 -0.77 -1.24
C LEU A 6 -2.71 0.28 -2.00
N GLN A 7 -2.97 0.07 -3.29
CA GLN A 7 -3.90 0.88 -4.09
C GLN A 7 -5.38 0.59 -3.73
N GLU A 8 -5.66 -0.57 -3.11
CA GLU A 8 -7.01 -0.97 -2.75
C GLU A 8 -7.48 -0.28 -1.45
N GLY A 9 -8.66 0.35 -1.50
CA GLY A 9 -9.20 1.12 -0.36
C GLY A 9 -9.36 0.29 0.93
N GLN A 10 -9.69 -1.00 0.79
CA GLN A 10 -9.83 -1.93 1.91
C GLN A 10 -8.57 -2.03 2.78
N VAL A 11 -7.38 -1.83 2.20
CA VAL A 11 -6.12 -1.86 2.94
C VAL A 11 -6.03 -0.68 3.91
N TRP A 12 -6.45 0.50 3.46
CA TRP A 12 -6.46 1.71 4.27
C TRP A 12 -7.55 1.67 5.34
N GLU A 13 -8.72 1.13 5.01
CA GLU A 13 -9.79 0.88 5.99
C GLU A 13 -9.35 -0.08 7.09
N ALA A 14 -8.64 -1.16 6.73
CA ALA A 14 -8.06 -2.10 7.68
C ALA A 14 -6.97 -1.44 8.54
N ALA A 15 -6.08 -0.64 7.95
CA ALA A 15 -5.04 0.09 8.67
C ALA A 15 -5.62 1.11 9.66
N MET A 16 -6.63 1.89 9.23
CA MET A 16 -7.37 2.82 10.10
C MET A 16 -8.07 2.08 11.24
N SER A 17 -8.69 0.93 10.94
CA SER A 17 -9.36 0.08 11.93
C SER A 17 -8.38 -0.49 12.95
N ALA A 18 -7.19 -0.92 12.53
CA ALA A 18 -6.16 -1.44 13.43
C ALA A 18 -5.74 -0.40 14.48
N GLY A 19 -5.63 0.87 14.09
CA GLY A 19 -5.43 1.99 15.02
C GLY A 19 -6.60 2.19 15.98
N ASN A 20 -7.83 2.22 15.46
CA ASN A 20 -9.05 2.36 16.27
C ASN A 20 -9.22 1.25 17.31
N PHE A 21 -8.91 0.01 16.96
CA PHE A 21 -9.01 -1.16 17.84
C PHE A 21 -7.74 -1.42 18.67
N LYS A 22 -6.71 -0.58 18.54
CA LYS A 22 -5.43 -0.69 19.29
C LYS A 22 -4.77 -2.06 19.15
N LEU A 23 -4.72 -2.59 17.92
CA LEU A 23 -4.15 -3.90 17.62
C LEU A 23 -2.61 -3.87 17.63
N GLY A 24 -2.00 -3.62 18.80
CA GLY A 24 -0.54 -3.51 18.95
C GLY A 24 0.24 -4.81 18.68
N ASN A 25 -0.46 -5.93 18.52
CA ASN A 25 0.08 -7.23 18.14
C ASN A 25 -0.08 -7.55 16.64
N LEU A 26 -0.70 -6.67 15.85
CA LEU A 26 -0.84 -6.84 14.41
C LEU A 26 0.38 -6.26 13.69
N VAL A 27 1.03 -7.07 12.86
CA VAL A 27 2.18 -6.66 12.04
C VAL A 27 1.82 -6.87 10.58
N ALA A 28 1.83 -5.79 9.80
CA ALA A 28 1.74 -5.84 8.35
C ALA A 28 3.14 -5.87 7.74
N ILE A 29 3.35 -6.74 6.75
CA ILE A 29 4.58 -6.82 5.96
C ILE A 29 4.23 -6.45 4.52
N ILE A 30 4.93 -5.44 3.99
CA ILE A 30 4.80 -4.98 2.62
C ILE A 30 6.00 -5.48 1.82
N ASP A 31 5.73 -6.23 0.75
CA ASP A 31 6.71 -6.55 -0.28
C ASP A 31 6.73 -5.40 -1.30
N ASN A 32 7.75 -4.55 -1.21
CA ASN A 32 7.94 -3.40 -2.08
C ASN A 32 8.87 -3.72 -3.25
N ASN A 33 8.41 -4.61 -4.12
CA ASN A 33 9.18 -5.11 -5.27
C ASN A 33 8.91 -4.34 -6.57
N LYS A 34 7.99 -3.36 -6.57
CA LYS A 34 7.64 -2.47 -7.69
C LYS A 34 6.88 -3.16 -8.83
N VAL A 35 6.29 -4.32 -8.60
CA VAL A 35 5.64 -5.11 -9.65
C VAL A 35 4.18 -5.41 -9.27
N THR A 36 3.29 -5.09 -10.20
CA THR A 36 1.90 -5.54 -10.22
C THR A 36 1.68 -6.48 -11.40
N VAL A 37 0.47 -7.02 -11.53
CA VAL A 37 0.07 -7.84 -12.69
C VAL A 37 0.12 -7.04 -14.01
N ASP A 38 -0.12 -5.73 -13.94
CA ASP A 38 -0.24 -4.85 -15.10
C ASP A 38 1.06 -4.09 -15.41
N GLY A 39 2.11 -4.26 -14.60
CA GLY A 39 3.41 -3.62 -14.81
C GLY A 39 3.99 -2.99 -13.55
N ASN A 40 4.75 -1.92 -13.70
CA ASN A 40 5.40 -1.27 -12.57
C ASN A 40 4.39 -0.52 -11.69
N THR A 41 4.48 -0.72 -10.37
CA THR A 41 3.55 -0.11 -9.40
C THR A 41 3.52 1.43 -9.49
N GLU A 42 4.68 2.08 -9.61
CA GLU A 42 4.82 3.55 -9.62
C GLU A 42 4.33 4.17 -10.94
N GLU A 43 4.46 3.45 -12.05
CA GLU A 43 4.00 3.91 -13.38
C GLU A 43 2.48 3.84 -13.51
N LEU A 44 1.84 2.86 -12.87
CA LEU A 44 0.39 2.67 -12.93
C LEU A 44 -0.35 3.60 -11.97
N MET A 45 -0.05 3.50 -10.67
CA MET A 45 -0.64 4.35 -9.65
C MET A 45 0.30 4.46 -8.45
N ASN A 46 1.01 5.59 -8.40
CA ASN A 46 1.89 5.89 -7.28
C ASN A 46 1.08 6.35 -6.06
N ILE A 47 1.20 5.60 -4.97
CA ILE A 47 0.57 5.91 -3.69
C ILE A 47 1.52 6.62 -2.71
N ASN A 48 2.78 6.80 -3.09
CA ASN A 48 3.76 7.50 -2.27
C ASN A 48 3.47 9.02 -2.30
N PRO A 49 3.09 9.63 -1.17
CA PRO A 49 2.71 11.05 -1.14
C PRO A 49 3.86 12.01 -1.47
N GLY A 50 5.11 11.53 -1.54
CA GLY A 50 6.30 12.34 -1.87
C GLY A 50 6.81 12.22 -3.30
N ILE A 51 6.25 11.34 -4.14
CA ILE A 51 6.72 11.11 -5.50
C ILE A 51 5.51 11.20 -6.43
N LEU A 52 5.47 12.24 -7.27
CA LEU A 52 4.49 12.31 -8.34
C LEU A 52 4.91 11.33 -9.45
N PRO A 53 3.96 10.64 -10.09
CA PRO A 53 4.29 9.78 -11.22
C PRO A 53 4.98 10.59 -12.33
N GLY A 54 6.20 10.20 -12.69
CA GLY A 54 6.98 10.80 -13.78
C GLY A 54 8.02 11.87 -13.39
N ILE A 55 8.38 12.02 -12.11
CA ILE A 55 9.50 12.87 -11.64
C ILE A 55 10.57 12.02 -10.96
#